data_AF-A0A645H1V1-F1
#
_entry.id   AF-A0A645H1V1-F1
#
_cell.length_a   1.000
_cell.length_b   1.000
_cell.length_c   1.000
_cell.angle_alpha   90.00
_cell.angle_beta   90.00
_cell.angle_gamma   90.00
#
_symmetry.space_group_name_H-M   'P 1'
#
loop_
_entity.id
_entity.type
_entity.pdbx_description
1 polymer ?
#
loop_
_entity_poly.entity_id
_entity_poly.type
_entity_poly.pdbx_seq_one_letter_code
_entity_poly.pdbx_strand_id
1 'polypeptide(L)'
;MLTKGVGLYALMYLLSDLVIRAKISIDSSKEEIAENLEPLKSINWSSNGDLANYGGQKGAVQIYEKFKKVVFNENSISRAEL
;
A
#
# COMPACT_ATOMS: atom_id res chain seq x y z
N MET A 1 -18.15 0.22 7.03
CA MET A 1 -16.93 -0.52 7.40
C MET A 1 -16.26 -0.98 6.11
N LEU A 2 -15.07 -0.46 5.78
CA LEU A 2 -14.14 -1.21 4.92
C LEU A 2 -14.05 -2.60 5.55
N THR A 3 -14.65 -3.59 4.91
CA THR A 3 -14.76 -4.95 5.44
C THR A 3 -13.37 -5.40 5.85
N LYS A 4 -13.21 -5.78 7.12
CA LYS A 4 -11.91 -5.99 7.79
C LYS A 4 -10.93 -6.87 6.99
N GLY A 5 -11.42 -7.74 6.09
CA GLY A 5 -10.59 -8.53 5.18
C GLY A 5 -9.93 -7.74 4.04
N VAL A 6 -10.63 -6.81 3.39
CA VAL A 6 -10.13 -6.11 2.19
C VAL A 6 -8.89 -5.26 2.49
N GLY A 7 -8.91 -4.54 3.62
CA GLY A 7 -7.75 -3.76 4.07
C GLY A 7 -6.57 -4.65 4.48
N LEU A 8 -6.84 -5.80 5.11
CA LEU A 8 -5.80 -6.75 5.52
C LEU A 8 -5.07 -7.36 4.32
N TYR A 9 -5.80 -7.81 3.30
CA TYR A 9 -5.18 -8.36 2.08
C TYR A 9 -4.34 -7.31 1.35
N ALA A 10 -4.82 -6.07 1.25
CA ALA A 10 -4.06 -4.98 0.65
C ALA A 10 -2.75 -4.70 1.39
N LEU A 11 -2.79 -4.73 2.73
CA LEU A 11 -1.60 -4.57 3.58
C LEU A 11 -0.62 -5.75 3.42
N MET A 12 -1.11 -6.98 3.29
CA MET A 12 -0.23 -8.13 3.05
C MET A 12 0.50 -8.04 1.70
N TYR A 13 -0.17 -7.60 0.64
CA TYR A 13 0.48 -7.36 -0.65
C TYR A 13 1.52 -6.25 -0.54
N LEU A 14 1.19 -5.15 0.16
CA LEU A 14 2.14 -4.06 0.38
C LEU A 14 3.37 -4.51 1.17
N LEU A 15 3.18 -5.28 2.25
CA LEU A 15 4.29 -5.80 3.07
C LEU A 15 5.23 -6.70 2.27
N SER A 16 4.67 -7.54 1.39
CA SER A 16 5.48 -8.42 0.52
C SER A 16 6.37 -7.59 -0.41
N ASP A 17 5.80 -6.55 -1.01
CA ASP A 17 6.53 -5.65 -1.92
C ASP A 17 7.53 -4.77 -1.17
N LEU A 18 7.20 -4.34 0.05
CA LEU A 18 8.08 -3.59 0.95
C LEU A 18 9.32 -4.39 1.31
N VAL A 19 9.15 -5.65 1.73
CA VAL A 19 10.28 -6.52 2.09
C VAL A 19 11.24 -6.70 0.92
N ILE A 20 10.70 -6.89 -0.30
CA ILE A 20 11.51 -7.10 -1.50
C ILE A 20 12.21 -5.80 -1.94
N ARG A 21 11.47 -4.68 -2.00
CA ARG A 21 11.94 -3.44 -2.66
C ARG A 21 12.70 -2.51 -1.73
N ALA A 22 12.27 -2.40 -0.47
CA ALA A 22 12.96 -1.59 0.53
C ALA A 22 14.17 -2.33 1.13
N LYS A 23 14.50 -3.53 0.62
CA LYS A 23 15.61 -4.37 1.07
C LYS A 23 15.59 -4.60 2.59
N ILE A 24 14.39 -4.70 3.16
CA ILE A 24 14.21 -4.95 4.58
C ILE A 24 14.74 -6.34 4.87
N SER A 25 15.69 -6.42 5.78
CA SER A 25 16.31 -7.67 6.23
C SER A 25 15.94 -7.92 7.70
N ILE A 26 16.34 -9.09 8.22
CA ILE A 26 16.14 -9.41 9.64
C ILE A 26 16.86 -8.45 10.59
N ASP A 27 17.90 -7.77 10.09
CA ASP A 27 18.71 -6.80 10.84
C ASP A 27 18.16 -5.37 10.72
N SER A 28 17.14 -5.15 9.89
CA SER A 28 16.56 -3.81 9.71
C SER A 28 15.92 -3.32 11.00
N SER A 29 16.21 -2.08 11.36
CA SER A 29 15.65 -1.46 12.56
C SER A 29 14.18 -1.12 12.38
N LYS A 30 13.46 -0.97 13.50
CA LYS A 30 12.06 -0.52 13.46
C LYS A 30 11.96 0.88 12.84
N GLU A 31 12.95 1.71 13.08
CA GLU A 31 13.05 3.09 12.60
C GLU A 31 13.18 3.12 11.07
N GLU A 32 14.06 2.30 10.48
CA GLU A 32 14.19 2.14 9.03
C GLU A 32 12.89 1.69 8.37
N ILE A 33 12.18 0.74 9.01
CA ILE A 33 10.87 0.29 8.50
C ILE A 33 9.84 1.42 8.60
N ALA A 34 9.86 2.21 9.67
CA ALA A 34 8.96 3.33 9.86
C ALA A 34 9.19 4.46 8.85
N GLU A 35 10.44 4.73 8.47
CA GLU A 35 10.78 5.70 7.42
C GLU A 35 10.22 5.27 6.06
N ASN A 36 10.37 4.00 5.69
CA ASN A 36 9.82 3.46 4.43
C ASN A 36 8.28 3.52 4.39
N LEU A 37 7.61 3.48 5.53
CA LEU A 37 6.15 3.52 5.64
C LEU A 37 5.60 4.92 5.91
N GLU A 38 6.47 5.91 6.19
CA GLU A 38 6.08 7.29 6.48
C GLU A 38 5.11 7.87 5.45
N PRO A 39 5.32 7.68 4.13
CA PRO A 39 4.43 8.24 3.11
C PRO A 39 2.96 7.81 3.25
N LEU A 40 2.67 6.63 3.81
CA LEU A 40 1.29 6.15 3.99
C LEU A 40 0.46 7.01 4.96
N LYS A 41 1.12 7.81 5.81
CA LYS A 41 0.44 8.76 6.70
C LYS A 41 -0.29 9.87 5.91
N SER A 42 0.09 10.12 4.66
CA SER A 42 -0.57 11.11 3.82
C SER A 42 -1.94 10.65 3.29
N ILE A 43 -2.28 9.37 3.43
CA ILE A 43 -3.51 8.79 2.92
C ILE A 43 -4.63 8.97 3.95
N ASN A 44 -5.81 9.42 3.54
CA ASN A 44 -6.98 9.48 4.41
C ASN A 44 -7.70 8.13 4.47
N TRP A 45 -7.52 7.42 5.58
CA TRP A 45 -8.07 6.08 5.85
C TRP A 45 -9.55 6.07 6.27
N SER A 46 -10.19 7.24 6.42
CA SER A 46 -11.59 7.31 6.84
C SER A 46 -12.53 6.72 5.78
N SER A 47 -13.73 6.30 6.21
CA SER A 47 -14.76 5.78 5.31
C SER A 47 -15.28 6.80 4.30
N ASN A 48 -14.92 8.09 4.45
CA ASN A 48 -15.25 9.18 3.54
C ASN A 48 -13.98 9.77 2.87
N GLY A 49 -12.82 9.12 3.06
CA GLY A 49 -11.53 9.56 2.56
C GLY A 49 -11.14 8.94 1.22
N ASP A 50 -9.85 8.91 0.93
CA ASP A 50 -9.27 8.44 -0.34
C ASP A 50 -9.65 7.00 -0.69
N LEU A 51 -10.02 6.21 0.32
CA LEU A 51 -10.36 4.80 0.19
C LEU A 51 -11.87 4.53 0.21
N ALA A 52 -12.71 5.58 0.31
CA ALA A 52 -14.17 5.44 0.45
C ALA A 52 -14.81 4.64 -0.70
N ASN A 53 -14.25 4.78 -1.91
CA ASN A 53 -14.75 4.11 -3.11
C ASN A 53 -14.14 2.72 -3.35
N TYR A 54 -13.22 2.27 -2.49
CA TYR A 54 -12.61 0.94 -2.63
C TYR A 54 -13.41 -0.10 -1.85
N GLY A 55 -14.07 -1.00 -2.58
CA GLY A 55 -14.93 -2.03 -2.03
C GLY A 55 -15.19 -3.18 -3.01
N GLY A 56 -15.82 -4.24 -2.51
CA GLY A 56 -16.08 -5.46 -3.29
C GLY A 56 -14.82 -6.26 -3.61
N GLN A 57 -14.92 -7.19 -4.57
CA GLN A 57 -13.88 -8.18 -4.89
C GLN A 57 -12.55 -7.56 -5.35
N LYS A 58 -12.57 -6.31 -5.87
CA LYS A 58 -11.38 -5.60 -6.39
C LYS A 58 -10.77 -4.61 -5.40
N GLY A 59 -11.41 -4.35 -4.25
CA GLY A 59 -10.99 -3.30 -3.32
C GLY A 59 -9.57 -3.48 -2.78
N ALA A 60 -9.14 -4.72 -2.53
CA ALA A 60 -7.81 -4.98 -1.96
C ALA A 60 -6.68 -4.60 -2.93
N VAL A 61 -6.87 -4.91 -4.22
CA VAL A 61 -5.91 -4.56 -5.28
C VAL A 61 -5.85 -3.04 -5.47
N GLN A 62 -7.00 -2.37 -5.47
CA GLN A 62 -7.05 -0.90 -5.64
C GLN A 62 -6.36 -0.16 -4.49
N ILE A 63 -6.56 -0.65 -3.26
CA ILE A 63 -5.89 -0.12 -2.07
C ILE A 63 -4.38 -0.39 -2.15
N TYR A 64 -3.96 -1.60 -2.50
CA TYR A 64 -2.55 -1.94 -2.71
C TYR A 64 -1.89 -1.04 -3.75
N GLU A 65 -2.50 -0.85 -4.93
CA GLU A 65 -1.98 0.02 -5.99
C GLU A 65 -1.83 1.46 -5.48
N LYS A 66 -2.81 1.99 -4.75
CA LYS A 66 -2.70 3.33 -4.15
C LYS A 66 -1.52 3.41 -3.18
N PHE A 67 -1.32 2.41 -2.33
CA PHE A 67 -0.21 2.37 -1.37
C PHE A 67 1.16 2.27 -2.06
N LYS A 68 1.25 1.41 -3.06
CA LYS A 68 2.46 1.22 -3.86
C LYS A 68 2.93 2.53 -4.50
N LYS A 69 1.99 3.31 -5.08
CA LYS A 69 2.31 4.63 -5.65
C LYS A 69 2.87 5.60 -4.62
N VAL A 70 2.32 5.58 -3.41
CA VAL A 70 2.71 6.49 -2.32
C VAL A 70 4.06 6.09 -1.71
N VAL A 71 4.27 4.80 -1.45
CA VAL A 71 5.48 4.28 -0.80
C VAL A 71 6.68 4.27 -1.75
N PHE A 72 6.49 3.85 -3.01
CA PHE A 72 7.59 3.68 -3.96
C PHE A 72 7.69 4.82 -4.99
N ASN A 73 6.87 5.87 -4.85
CA ASN A 73 6.76 6.97 -5.81
C ASN A 73 6.57 6.49 -7.27
N GLU A 74 5.89 5.36 -7.45
CA GLU A 74 5.59 4.85 -8.78
C GLU A 74 4.44 5.68 -9.37
N ASN A 75 4.77 6.62 -10.25
CA ASN A 75 3.80 7.04 -11.25
C ASN A 75 3.48 5.79 -12.07
N SER A 76 2.25 5.27 -11.91
CA SER A 76 1.76 4.06 -12.58
C SER A 76 2.32 3.97 -13.99
N ILE A 77 3.28 3.07 -14.19
CA ILE A 77 3.79 2.75 -15.51
C ILE A 77 2.57 2.32 -16.30
N SER A 78 2.21 3.14 -17.28
CA SER A 78 1.06 2.89 -18.14
C SER A 78 1.25 1.52 -18.77
N ARG A 79 0.18 0.72 -18.82
CA ARG A 79 0.07 -0.47 -19.69
C ARG A 79 0.06 -0.05 -21.17
N ALA A 80 1.08 0.67 -21.62
CA ALA A 80 1.23 1.17 -22.98
C ALA A 80 2.55 0.74 -23.63
N GLU A 81 3.36 -0.10 -22.97
CA GLU A 81 4.60 -0.64 -23.53
C GLU A 81 4.67 -2.18 -23.46
N LEU A 82 3.60 -2.83 -23.93
CA LEU A 82 3.65 -4.22 -24.42
C LEU A 82 2.93 -4.30 -25.77
#